data_AF-A0A9P6KXM6-F1
#
_entry.id   AF-A0A9P6KXM6-F1
#
_cell.length_a   1.000
_cell.length_b   1.000
_cell.length_c   1.000
_cell.angle_alpha   90.00
_cell.angle_beta   90.00
_cell.angle_gamma   90.00
#
_symmetry.space_group_name_H-M   'P 1'
#
loop_
_entity.id
_entity.type
_entity.pdbx_description
1 polymer ?
#
loop_
_entity_poly.entity_id
_entity_poly.type
_entity_poly.pdbx_seq_one_letter_code
_entity_poly.pdbx_strand_id
1 'polypeptide(L)'
;EHAISVINYHIGLLKLEPADFESLDLEIRQVLIKHHIHLQPACKERLYLPWKDLGKGLVSIEHRSESMLLNMYSSLWGSRNSSLRRAAILKVEEETKSHLSQILGYLKTKYGLEGIITQKMLLESQRGKLYNEIKTRTTHGKLLKARDHEIVSINGSSTWLFKGNN
;
A
#
# COMPACT_ATOMS: atom_id res chain seq x y z
N GLU A 1 -7.53 15.36 3.76
CA GLU A 1 -6.11 14.95 3.93
C GLU A 1 -5.67 14.75 5.39
N HIS A 2 -6.39 15.31 6.39
CA HIS A 2 -5.93 15.30 7.79
C HIS A 2 -5.67 13.92 8.41
N ALA A 3 -6.51 12.92 8.16
CA ALA A 3 -6.35 11.58 8.77
C ALA A 3 -5.07 10.85 8.32
N ILE A 4 -4.68 10.99 7.06
CA ILE A 4 -3.45 10.37 6.52
C ILE A 4 -2.21 11.05 7.11
N SER A 5 -2.28 12.36 7.36
CA SER A 5 -1.18 13.11 7.99
C SER A 5 -0.89 12.61 9.40
N VAL A 6 -1.92 12.28 10.18
CA VAL A 6 -1.76 11.68 11.52
C VAL A 6 -1.01 10.37 11.40
N ILE A 7 -1.43 9.46 10.53
CA ILE A 7 -0.77 8.16 10.34
C ILE A 7 0.69 8.35 9.93
N ASN A 8 0.97 9.25 8.99
CA ASN A 8 2.33 9.53 8.54
C ASN A 8 3.26 9.99 9.69
N TYR A 9 2.74 10.75 10.66
CA TYR A 9 3.53 11.20 11.81
C TYR A 9 3.88 10.05 12.77
N HIS A 10 2.95 9.10 12.95
CA HIS A 10 3.11 8.03 13.93
C HIS A 10 3.87 6.82 13.38
N ILE A 11 3.92 6.64 12.06
CA ILE A 11 4.73 5.59 11.43
C ILE A 11 6.21 5.83 11.73
N GLY A 12 6.82 4.88 12.44
CA GLY A 12 8.23 4.93 12.86
C GLY A 12 8.46 5.55 14.24
N LEU A 13 7.44 6.14 14.87
CA LEU A 13 7.46 6.52 16.29
C LEU A 13 6.86 5.43 17.18
N LEU A 14 5.73 4.88 16.76
CA LEU A 14 5.07 3.78 17.43
C LEU A 14 5.64 2.45 16.92
N LYS A 15 5.79 1.48 17.83
CA LYS A 15 6.17 0.11 17.53
C LYS A 15 4.96 -0.67 17.01
N LEU A 16 4.53 -0.32 15.80
CA LEU A 16 3.42 -0.99 15.11
C LEU A 16 3.95 -2.14 14.27
N GLU A 17 3.32 -3.30 14.40
CA GLU A 17 3.58 -4.49 13.60
C GLU A 17 2.65 -4.55 12.38
N PRO A 18 2.95 -5.38 11.36
CA PRO A 18 2.10 -5.55 10.19
C PRO A 18 0.62 -5.84 10.49
N ALA A 19 0.36 -6.62 11.54
CA ALA A 19 -0.99 -6.98 11.98
C ALA A 19 -1.77 -5.75 12.49
N ASP A 20 -1.10 -4.78 13.10
CA ASP A 20 -1.73 -3.55 13.58
C ASP A 20 -2.15 -2.65 12.41
N PHE A 21 -1.36 -2.61 11.33
CA PHE A 21 -1.75 -1.89 10.12
C PHE A 21 -2.93 -2.57 9.41
N GLU A 22 -2.98 -3.90 9.39
CA GLU A 22 -4.09 -4.66 8.81
C GLU A 22 -5.39 -4.46 9.61
N SER A 23 -5.32 -4.47 10.94
CA SER A 23 -6.48 -4.25 11.80
C SER A 23 -7.03 -2.84 11.64
N LEU A 24 -6.16 -1.84 11.59
CA LEU A 24 -6.54 -0.44 11.41
C LEU A 24 -7.19 -0.21 10.03
N ASP A 25 -6.66 -0.85 8.98
CA ASP A 25 -7.25 -0.80 7.64
C ASP A 25 -8.63 -1.49 7.60
N LEU A 26 -8.82 -2.58 8.34
CA LEU A 26 -10.11 -3.24 8.51
C LEU A 26 -11.14 -2.33 9.20
N GLU A 27 -10.77 -1.68 10.30
CA GLU A 27 -11.65 -0.76 11.03
C GLU A 27 -12.11 0.41 10.14
N ILE A 28 -11.19 1.00 9.37
CA ILE A 28 -11.53 2.06 8.43
C ILE A 28 -12.52 1.57 7.39
N ARG A 29 -12.32 0.36 6.84
CA ARG A 29 -13.29 -0.23 5.90
C ARG A 29 -14.66 -0.47 6.56
N GLN A 30 -14.71 -0.90 7.82
CA GLN A 30 -15.98 -1.05 8.53
C GLN A 30 -16.72 0.28 8.67
N VAL A 31 -16.01 1.37 8.97
CA VAL A 31 -16.59 2.72 9.00
C VAL A 31 -17.12 3.12 7.62
N LEU A 32 -16.36 2.88 6.55
CA LEU A 32 -16.82 3.16 5.17
C LEU A 32 -18.08 2.37 4.78
N ILE A 33 -18.19 1.13 5.25
CA ILE A 33 -19.38 0.28 5.04
C ILE A 33 -20.57 0.82 5.82
N LYS A 34 -20.38 1.21 7.09
CA LYS A 34 -21.42 1.79 7.94
C LYS A 34 -22.03 3.05 7.33
N HIS A 35 -21.23 3.86 6.65
CA HIS A 35 -21.67 5.07 5.96
C HIS A 35 -22.11 4.84 4.50
N HIS A 36 -22.26 3.58 4.06
CA HIS A 36 -22.65 3.21 2.70
C HIS A 36 -21.77 3.78 1.58
N ILE A 37 -20.52 4.16 1.89
CA ILE A 37 -19.54 4.62 0.92
C ILE A 37 -18.94 3.42 0.16
N HIS A 38 -18.80 2.29 0.87
CA HIS A 38 -18.36 1.01 0.32
C HIS A 38 -19.38 -0.08 0.68
N LEU A 39 -19.62 -1.01 -0.24
CA LEU A 39 -20.51 -2.14 0.01
C LEU A 39 -19.69 -3.34 0.46
N GLN A 40 -20.16 -4.10 1.45
CA GLN A 40 -19.47 -5.31 1.92
C GLN A 40 -19.16 -6.36 0.82
N PRO A 41 -20.04 -6.62 -0.18
CA PRO A 41 -19.71 -7.53 -1.29
C PRO A 41 -18.73 -6.92 -2.31
N ALA A 42 -18.32 -5.65 -2.16
CA ALA A 42 -17.40 -5.02 -3.10
C ALA A 42 -15.96 -5.48 -2.87
N CYS A 43 -15.19 -5.50 -3.95
CA CYS A 43 -13.78 -5.85 -3.92
C CYS A 43 -12.95 -4.80 -3.17
N LYS A 44 -12.31 -5.20 -2.06
CA LYS A 44 -11.43 -4.34 -1.25
C LYS A 44 -10.22 -3.87 -2.05
N GLU A 45 -9.72 -4.69 -2.97
CA GLU A 45 -8.50 -4.41 -3.71
C GLU A 45 -8.71 -3.26 -4.71
N ARG A 46 -9.90 -3.18 -5.30
CA ARG A 46 -10.33 -2.06 -6.14
C ARG A 46 -10.42 -0.74 -5.36
N LEU A 47 -10.66 -0.79 -4.05
CA LEU A 47 -10.71 0.39 -3.19
C LEU A 47 -9.38 1.15 -3.20
N TYR A 48 -8.27 0.41 -3.16
CA TYR A 48 -6.90 0.92 -3.07
C TYR A 48 -6.25 1.21 -4.42
N LEU A 49 -6.92 0.84 -5.51
CA LEU A 49 -6.43 1.07 -6.86
C LEU A 49 -6.72 2.53 -7.28
N PRO A 50 -5.82 3.21 -8.01
CA PRO A 50 -6.08 4.58 -8.47
C PRO A 50 -7.32 4.69 -9.38
N TRP A 51 -7.91 5.88 -9.42
CA TRP A 51 -9.03 6.19 -10.33
C TRP A 51 -8.69 5.96 -11.79
N LYS A 52 -7.48 6.35 -12.21
CA LYS A 52 -6.98 6.16 -13.58
C LYS A 52 -6.98 4.68 -14.00
N ASP A 53 -6.95 3.80 -13.00
CA ASP A 53 -6.82 2.36 -13.13
C ASP A 53 -8.13 1.62 -12.78
N LEU A 54 -9.30 2.26 -12.96
CA LEU A 54 -10.64 1.68 -12.68
C LEU A 54 -10.92 1.42 -11.18
N GLY A 55 -10.07 1.95 -10.29
CA GLY A 55 -10.20 1.86 -8.84
C GLY A 55 -11.04 2.97 -8.19
N LYS A 56 -10.85 3.17 -6.89
CA LYS A 56 -11.50 4.24 -6.08
C LYS A 56 -10.51 5.23 -5.47
N GLY A 57 -9.21 4.99 -5.62
CA GLY A 57 -8.14 5.91 -5.25
C GLY A 57 -7.95 6.12 -3.74
N LEU A 58 -8.46 5.24 -2.88
CA LEU A 58 -8.14 5.30 -1.46
C LEU A 58 -6.72 4.80 -1.21
N VAL A 59 -6.12 5.28 -0.13
CA VAL A 59 -4.77 4.86 0.29
C VAL A 59 -4.92 3.70 1.27
N SER A 60 -4.33 2.55 0.94
CA SER A 60 -4.14 1.46 1.90
C SER A 60 -3.08 1.85 2.91
N ILE A 61 -3.38 1.64 4.18
CA ILE A 61 -2.46 2.03 5.26
C ILE A 61 -1.29 1.07 5.37
N GLU A 62 -1.54 -0.22 5.13
CA GLU A 62 -0.52 -1.25 4.99
C GLU A 62 0.49 -0.89 3.87
N HIS A 63 0.01 -0.54 2.67
CA HIS A 63 0.91 -0.15 1.58
C HIS A 63 1.68 1.15 1.86
N ARG A 64 1.02 2.09 2.56
CA ARG A 64 1.61 3.37 2.95
C ARG A 64 2.68 3.19 4.02
N SER A 65 2.44 2.36 5.04
CA SER A 65 3.39 2.10 6.12
C SER A 65 4.64 1.42 5.59
N GLU A 66 4.50 0.40 4.74
CA GLU A 66 5.62 -0.26 4.04
C GLU A 66 6.51 0.73 3.30
N SER A 67 5.89 1.62 2.52
CA SER A 67 6.59 2.67 1.76
C SER A 67 7.33 3.63 2.69
N MET A 68 6.70 4.05 3.78
CA MET A 68 7.30 4.98 4.73
C MET A 68 8.45 4.35 5.51
N LEU A 69 8.29 3.11 5.97
CA LEU A 69 9.32 2.36 6.67
C LEU A 69 10.52 2.07 5.77
N LEU A 70 10.30 1.71 4.50
CA LEU A 70 11.38 1.52 3.53
C LEU A 70 12.18 2.82 3.32
N ASN A 71 11.48 3.96 3.16
CA ASN A 71 12.13 5.27 3.02
C ASN A 71 12.90 5.67 4.28
N MET A 72 12.31 5.47 5.45
CA MET A 72 12.95 5.73 6.73
C MET A 72 14.21 4.89 6.89
N TYR A 73 14.11 3.58 6.69
CA TYR A 73 15.24 2.64 6.74
C TYR A 73 16.34 3.05 5.76
N SER A 74 16.00 3.31 4.50
CA SER A 74 16.97 3.70 3.47
C SER A 74 17.68 5.01 3.81
N SER A 75 16.96 5.97 4.38
CA SER A 75 17.54 7.25 4.81
C SER A 75 18.50 7.09 6.00
N LEU A 76 18.13 6.27 6.99
CA LEU A 76 18.95 5.97 8.15
C LEU A 76 20.22 5.22 7.71
N TRP A 77 20.06 4.21 6.85
CA TRP A 77 21.16 3.40 6.35
C TRP A 77 22.16 4.22 5.54
N GLY A 78 21.67 5.02 4.58
CA GLY A 78 22.52 5.82 3.70
C GLY A 78 23.37 6.89 4.42
N SER A 79 22.96 7.31 5.61
CA SER A 79 23.65 8.33 6.41
C SER A 79 24.19 7.83 7.75
N ARG A 80 24.26 6.49 7.91
CA ARG A 80 24.79 5.87 9.14
C ARG A 80 26.24 6.26 9.43
N ASN A 81 27.04 6.45 8.38
CA ASN A 81 28.46 6.79 8.50
C ASN A 81 28.68 8.28 8.83
N SER A 82 27.72 9.15 8.50
CA SER A 82 27.82 10.59 8.76
C SER A 82 27.16 11.02 10.08
N SER A 83 26.25 10.21 10.63
CA SER A 83 25.54 10.52 11.87
C SER A 83 25.59 9.38 12.88
N LEU A 84 26.33 9.59 13.98
CA LEU A 84 26.39 8.65 15.11
C LEU A 84 25.01 8.33 15.67
N ARG A 85 24.12 9.32 15.72
CA ARG A 85 22.73 9.13 16.19
C ARG A 85 21.97 8.14 15.31
N ARG A 86 22.09 8.25 13.98
CA ARG A 86 21.39 7.35 13.04
C ARG A 86 21.96 5.93 13.09
N ALA A 87 23.28 5.80 13.25
CA ALA A 87 23.90 4.50 13.48
C ALA A 87 23.43 3.84 14.80
N ALA A 88 23.33 4.62 15.88
CA ALA A 88 22.82 4.14 17.16
C ALA A 88 21.35 3.70 17.07
N ILE A 89 20.51 4.46 16.37
CA ILE A 89 19.10 4.08 16.14
C ILE A 89 19.03 2.73 15.41
N LEU A 90 19.75 2.57 14.29
CA LEU A 90 19.75 1.31 13.54
C LEU A 90 20.18 0.13 14.40
N LYS A 91 21.24 0.29 15.21
CA LYS A 91 21.72 -0.76 16.11
C LYS A 91 20.65 -1.19 17.12
N VAL A 92 19.95 -0.25 17.75
CA VAL A 92 18.87 -0.53 18.71
C VAL A 92 17.68 -1.21 18.02
N GLU A 93 17.31 -0.75 16.83
CA GLU A 93 16.21 -1.34 16.04
C GLU A 93 16.54 -2.78 15.57
N GLU A 94 17.80 -3.06 15.25
CA GLU A 94 18.31 -4.40 14.92
C GLU A 94 18.30 -5.33 16.16
N GLU A 95 18.75 -4.85 17.31
CA GLU A 95 18.74 -5.61 18.57
C GLU A 95 17.32 -5.96 19.02
N THR A 96 16.39 -5.02 18.87
CA THR A 96 14.97 -5.20 19.21
C THR A 96 14.19 -6.00 18.17
N LYS A 97 14.80 -6.30 17.01
CA LYS A 97 14.17 -6.98 15.86
C LYS A 97 12.85 -6.32 15.45
N SER A 98 12.80 -4.99 15.51
CA SER A 98 11.59 -4.24 15.17
C SER A 98 11.17 -4.46 13.72
N HIS A 99 9.90 -4.18 13.44
CA HIS A 99 9.41 -4.19 12.06
C HIS A 99 10.24 -3.30 11.12
N LEU A 100 10.77 -2.16 11.60
CA LEU A 100 11.61 -1.26 10.83
C LEU A 100 12.94 -1.93 10.41
N SER A 101 13.60 -2.69 11.31
CA SER A 101 14.85 -3.37 10.95
C SER A 101 14.61 -4.57 10.03
N GLN A 102 13.45 -5.22 10.15
CA GLN A 102 13.07 -6.37 9.33
C GLN A 102 12.38 -6.00 8.01
N ILE A 103 12.12 -4.72 7.75
CA ILE A 103 11.30 -4.27 6.61
C ILE A 103 11.79 -4.82 5.27
N LEU A 104 13.11 -4.85 5.04
CA LEU A 104 13.65 -5.38 3.79
C LEU A 104 13.34 -6.87 3.63
N GLY A 105 13.52 -7.67 4.68
CA GLY A 105 13.19 -9.09 4.65
C GLY A 105 11.69 -9.32 4.45
N TYR A 106 10.87 -8.57 5.19
CA TYR A 106 9.42 -8.62 5.09
C TYR A 106 8.93 -8.34 3.67
N LEU A 107 9.40 -7.27 3.03
CA LEU A 107 9.02 -6.90 1.67
C LEU A 107 9.45 -7.95 0.63
N LYS A 108 10.65 -8.54 0.79
CA LYS A 108 11.11 -9.64 -0.08
C LYS A 108 10.21 -10.85 0.01
N THR A 109 9.87 -11.28 1.21
CA THR A 109 8.99 -12.43 1.42
C THR A 109 7.58 -12.17 0.92
N LYS A 110 7.03 -10.99 1.19
CA LYS A 110 5.64 -10.65 0.88
C LYS A 110 5.37 -10.47 -0.62
N TYR A 111 6.31 -9.86 -1.34
CA TYR A 111 6.16 -9.51 -2.76
C TYR A 111 7.03 -10.34 -3.69
N GLY A 112 7.85 -11.27 -3.17
CA GLY A 112 8.79 -12.06 -3.96
C GLY A 112 9.88 -11.19 -4.60
N LEU A 113 10.32 -10.13 -3.92
CA LEU A 113 11.31 -9.19 -4.45
C LEU A 113 12.74 -9.70 -4.26
N GLU A 114 13.56 -9.56 -5.29
CA GLU A 114 14.99 -9.87 -5.24
C GLU A 114 15.85 -8.61 -5.46
N GLY A 115 17.04 -8.59 -4.85
CA GLY A 115 17.99 -7.49 -5.01
C GLY A 115 17.69 -6.25 -4.16
N ILE A 116 18.05 -5.08 -4.71
CA ILE A 116 17.90 -3.76 -4.08
C ILE A 116 16.46 -3.29 -4.28
N ILE A 117 15.73 -3.12 -3.18
CA ILE A 117 14.34 -2.67 -3.21
C ILE A 117 14.31 -1.16 -3.37
N THR A 118 13.80 -0.68 -4.50
CA THR A 118 13.53 0.75 -4.70
C THR A 118 12.07 1.07 -4.40
N GLN A 119 11.79 2.33 -4.06
CA GLN A 119 10.43 2.79 -3.78
C GLN A 119 9.49 2.58 -4.99
N LYS A 120 10.02 2.74 -6.20
CA LYS A 120 9.25 2.52 -7.44
C LYS A 120 8.87 1.05 -7.60
N MET A 121 9.82 0.14 -7.39
CA MET A 121 9.56 -1.31 -7.45
C MET A 121 8.53 -1.73 -6.41
N LEU A 122 8.62 -1.23 -5.18
CA LEU A 122 7.63 -1.53 -4.14
C LEU A 122 6.22 -1.12 -4.57
N LEU A 123 6.05 0.11 -5.08
CA LEU A 123 4.75 0.60 -5.53
C LEU A 123 4.19 -0.22 -6.71
N GLU A 124 5.05 -0.66 -7.63
CA GLU A 124 4.66 -1.53 -8.74
C GLU A 124 4.23 -2.92 -8.26
N SER A 125 4.97 -3.51 -7.32
CA SER A 125 4.62 -4.81 -6.72
C SER A 125 3.33 -4.76 -5.90
N GLN A 126 3.11 -3.71 -5.12
CA GLN A 126 1.85 -3.48 -4.39
C GLN A 126 0.68 -3.42 -5.36
N ARG A 127 0.81 -2.66 -6.46
CA ARG A 127 -0.22 -2.59 -7.51
C ARG A 127 -0.42 -3.94 -8.20
N GLY A 128 0.65 -4.63 -8.54
CA GLY A 128 0.61 -5.96 -9.17
C GLY A 128 -0.15 -6.97 -8.31
N LYS A 129 0.11 -6.97 -6.99
CA LYS A 129 -0.62 -7.81 -6.03
C LYS A 129 -2.12 -7.52 -6.02
N LEU A 130 -2.51 -6.24 -5.95
CA LEU A 130 -3.93 -5.85 -6.03
C LEU A 130 -4.57 -6.35 -7.33
N TYR A 131 -3.91 -6.17 -8.47
CA TYR A 131 -4.43 -6.65 -9.75
C TYR A 131 -4.62 -8.17 -9.78
N ASN A 132 -3.64 -8.92 -9.29
CA ASN A 132 -3.70 -10.38 -9.23
C ASN A 132 -4.88 -10.84 -8.36
N GLU A 133 -5.06 -10.22 -7.20
CA GLU A 133 -6.18 -10.51 -6.31
C GLU A 133 -7.53 -10.19 -6.99
N ILE A 134 -7.67 -9.06 -7.69
CA ILE A 134 -8.91 -8.72 -8.40
C ILE A 134 -9.19 -9.72 -9.53
N LYS A 135 -8.16 -10.17 -10.28
CA LYS A 135 -8.31 -11.14 -11.38
C LYS A 135 -8.91 -12.47 -10.91
N THR A 136 -8.65 -12.88 -9.66
CA THR A 136 -9.24 -14.10 -9.09
C THR A 136 -10.73 -13.96 -8.74
N ARG A 137 -11.25 -12.72 -8.62
CA ARG A 137 -12.66 -12.48 -8.30
C ARG A 137 -13.56 -12.64 -9.53
N THR A 138 -14.70 -13.31 -9.36
CA THR A 138 -15.64 -13.63 -10.45
C THR A 138 -16.28 -12.41 -11.11
N THR A 139 -16.68 -11.40 -10.34
CA THR A 139 -17.36 -10.19 -10.82
C THR A 139 -16.36 -9.15 -11.34
N HIS A 140 -15.43 -8.73 -10.48
CA HIS A 140 -14.47 -7.67 -10.78
C HIS A 140 -13.34 -8.11 -11.72
N GLY A 141 -13.01 -9.41 -11.77
CA GLY A 141 -12.04 -9.95 -12.71
C GLY A 141 -12.46 -9.77 -14.18
N LYS A 142 -13.77 -9.82 -14.50
CA LYS A 142 -14.26 -9.59 -15.87
C LYS A 142 -13.95 -8.17 -16.36
N LEU A 143 -14.09 -7.18 -15.49
CA LEU A 143 -13.78 -5.78 -15.79
C LEU A 143 -12.29 -5.59 -16.11
N LEU A 144 -11.40 -6.33 -15.43
CA LEU A 144 -9.97 -6.28 -15.70
C LEU A 144 -9.52 -7.17 -16.86
N LYS A 145 -10.24 -8.23 -17.21
CA LYS A 145 -9.92 -9.03 -18.42
C LYS A 145 -10.02 -8.19 -19.70
N ALA A 146 -10.96 -7.25 -19.73
CA ALA A 146 -11.11 -6.32 -20.83
C ALA A 146 -9.93 -5.34 -20.97
N ARG A 147 -9.11 -5.15 -19.93
CA ARG A 147 -7.91 -4.30 -19.94
C ARG A 147 -6.88 -4.77 -20.96
N ASP A 148 -6.75 -6.09 -21.13
CA ASP A 148 -5.73 -6.69 -21.98
C ASP A 148 -6.15 -6.69 -23.46
N HIS A 149 -7.36 -6.18 -23.78
CA HIS A 149 -7.83 -5.99 -25.15
C HIS A 149 -7.40 -4.63 -25.73
N GLU A 150 -6.84 -4.67 -26.93
CA GLU A 150 -6.28 -3.52 -27.67
C GLU A 150 -7.26 -2.36 -27.91
N ILE A 151 -8.56 -2.66 -27.95
CA ILE A 151 -9.63 -1.70 -28.25
C ILE A 151 -10.07 -0.92 -26.98
N VAL A 152 -9.75 -1.43 -25.79
CA VAL A 152 -10.30 -0.90 -24.54
C VAL A 152 -9.41 0.21 -23.99
N SER A 153 -9.89 1.45 -24.08
CA SER A 153 -9.26 2.58 -23.40
C SER A 153 -9.58 2.54 -21.90
N ILE A 154 -8.58 2.17 -21.08
CA ILE A 154 -8.66 2.24 -19.61
C ILE A 154 -8.96 3.68 -19.18
N ASN A 155 -8.28 4.66 -19.78
CA ASN A 155 -8.44 6.06 -19.42
C ASN A 155 -9.86 6.58 -19.73
N GLY A 156 -10.41 6.20 -20.89
CA GLY A 156 -11.80 6.52 -21.25
C GLY A 156 -12.81 5.88 -20.30
N SER A 157 -12.62 4.60 -20.00
CA SER A 157 -13.48 3.82 -19.09
C SER A 157 -13.45 4.38 -17.66
N SER A 158 -12.26 4.70 -17.15
CA SER A 158 -12.06 5.34 -15.84
C SER A 158 -12.72 6.72 -15.79
N THR A 159 -12.62 7.50 -16.87
CA THR A 159 -13.26 8.83 -16.96
C THR A 159 -14.78 8.71 -16.93
N TRP A 160 -15.36 7.73 -17.63
CA TRP A 160 -16.80 7.47 -17.60
C TRP A 160 -17.27 7.01 -16.21
N LEU A 161 -16.52 6.12 -15.54
CA LEU A 161 -16.84 5.72 -14.16
C LEU A 161 -16.77 6.87 -13.15
N PHE A 162 -15.92 7.87 -13.40
CA PHE A 162 -15.76 9.02 -12.52
C PHE A 162 -16.79 10.13 -12.81
N LYS A 163 -17.03 10.44 -14.08
CA LYS A 163 -17.84 11.59 -14.51
C LYS A 163 -19.24 11.22 -15.03
N GLY A 164 -19.50 9.97 -15.36
CA GLY A 164 -20.73 9.51 -16.02
C GLY A 164 -21.90 9.24 -15.07
N ASN A 165 -21.69 9.35 -13.77
CA ASN A 165 -22.74 9.22 -12.74
C ASN A 165 -23.38 10.58 -12.37
N ASN A 166 -23.17 11.62 -13.17
CA ASN A 166 -23.80 12.94 -13.02
C ASN A 166 -24.92 13.11 -14.04
#